data_AF-A0A9D7RL88-F1
#
_entry.id   AF-A0A9D7RL88-F1
#
_cell.length_a   1.000
_cell.length_b   1.000
_cell.length_c   1.000
_cell.angle_alpha   90.00
_cell.angle_beta   90.00
_cell.angle_gamma   90.00
#
_symmetry.space_group_name_H-M   'P 1'
#
loop_
_entity.id
_entity.type
_entity.pdbx_description
1 polymer ?
#
loop_
_entity_poly.entity_id
_entity_poly.type
_entity_poly.pdbx_seq_one_letter_code
_entity_poly.pdbx_strand_id
1 'polypeptide(L)'
;MNPLITFKLIVLFILAALRLQAQMPMIDRGEYIEGLWCFPLHTDSLTYVYLPNSARFAFNEEKGPRFSYLRYSILKPKEGNTTNSISEADGGGILHMLVLYETTPETVLKAEDALRKKYGNNPKLKLRGPMAFEKGTYALISSIITEGGQKKETKLIATGEAPVLENTSLALSFSLNPVQSKLLLESFKMKTPDVSIVFDLSFSGLTESHDAELDIDWSEAKKAGFNAGVSVYFVNADENWALKKCA
;
A
#
# COMPACT_ATOMS: atom_id res chain seq x y z
N MET A 1 -10.94 46.91 -19.09
CA MET A 1 -10.71 45.49 -19.41
C MET A 1 -11.75 45.08 -20.44
N ASN A 2 -11.35 44.66 -21.65
CA ASN A 2 -12.29 44.46 -22.75
C ASN A 2 -13.22 43.26 -22.45
N PRO A 3 -14.56 43.41 -22.54
CA PRO A 3 -15.51 42.34 -22.21
C PRO A 3 -15.35 41.11 -23.12
N LEU A 4 -14.83 41.32 -24.32
CA LEU A 4 -14.50 40.26 -25.28
C LEU A 4 -13.29 39.40 -24.86
N ILE A 5 -12.34 39.99 -24.11
CA ILE A 5 -11.14 39.28 -23.62
C ILE A 5 -11.52 38.41 -22.42
N THR A 6 -12.35 38.92 -21.51
CA THR A 6 -12.87 38.15 -20.37
C THR A 6 -13.71 36.95 -20.81
N PHE A 7 -14.55 37.10 -21.84
CA PHE A 7 -15.33 35.98 -22.38
C PHE A 7 -14.45 34.86 -22.96
N LYS A 8 -13.41 35.22 -23.74
CA LYS A 8 -12.47 34.23 -24.29
C LYS A 8 -11.69 33.49 -23.20
N LEU A 9 -11.30 34.18 -22.13
CA LEU A 9 -10.60 33.59 -20.98
C LEU A 9 -11.48 32.59 -20.22
N ILE A 10 -12.76 32.90 -20.05
CA ILE A 10 -13.74 32.01 -19.40
C ILE A 10 -13.94 30.75 -20.25
N VAL A 11 -14.13 30.89 -21.57
CA VAL A 11 -14.31 29.74 -22.48
C VAL A 11 -13.06 28.84 -22.50
N LEU A 12 -11.86 29.43 -22.48
CA LEU A 12 -10.61 28.68 -22.40
C LEU A 12 -10.49 27.89 -21.08
N PHE A 13 -10.88 28.48 -19.95
CA PHE A 13 -10.90 27.82 -18.65
C PHE A 13 -11.91 26.66 -18.59
N ILE A 14 -13.10 26.83 -19.18
CA ILE A 14 -14.13 25.79 -19.24
C ILE A 14 -13.67 24.62 -20.14
N LEU A 15 -13.03 24.90 -21.29
CA LEU A 15 -12.48 23.85 -22.15
C LEU A 15 -11.32 23.09 -21.49
N ALA A 16 -10.50 23.77 -20.68
CA ALA A 16 -9.42 23.13 -19.93
C ALA A 16 -9.93 22.24 -18.80
N ALA A 17 -11.01 22.63 -18.12
CA ALA A 17 -11.62 21.85 -17.04
C ALA A 17 -12.21 20.52 -17.53
N LEU A 18 -12.68 20.44 -18.78
CA LEU A 18 -13.25 19.22 -19.36
C LEU A 18 -12.21 18.12 -19.68
N ARG A 19 -10.90 18.40 -19.54
CA ARG A 19 -9.83 17.43 -19.84
C ARG A 19 -9.26 16.70 -18.62
N LEU A 20 -9.70 17.03 -17.41
CA LEU A 20 -9.31 16.30 -16.18
C LEU A 20 -10.35 15.25 -15.82
N GLN A 21 -10.48 14.21 -16.65
CA GLN A 21 -10.97 12.93 -16.14
C GLN A 21 -9.76 12.09 -15.74
N ALA A 22 -9.62 11.84 -14.44
CA ALA A 22 -8.85 10.70 -13.97
C ALA A 22 -9.54 9.45 -14.52
N GLN A 23 -8.86 8.74 -15.43
CA GLN A 23 -9.41 7.56 -16.09
C GLN A 23 -9.12 6.34 -15.23
N MET A 24 -10.16 5.55 -14.94
CA MET A 24 -10.01 4.35 -14.12
C MET A 24 -9.29 3.23 -14.91
N PRO A 25 -8.33 2.52 -14.29
CA PRO A 25 -7.69 1.36 -14.88
C PRO A 25 -8.66 0.17 -14.90
N MET A 26 -8.52 -0.73 -15.87
CA MET A 26 -9.19 -2.02 -15.85
C MET A 26 -8.32 -3.03 -15.11
N ILE A 27 -8.77 -3.49 -13.93
CA ILE A 27 -7.97 -4.36 -13.06
C ILE A 27 -7.85 -5.76 -13.65
N ASP A 28 -8.92 -6.28 -14.23
CA ASP A 28 -8.97 -7.65 -14.78
C ASP A 28 -8.03 -7.87 -15.97
N ARG A 29 -7.65 -6.78 -16.64
CA ARG A 29 -6.70 -6.79 -17.76
C ARG A 29 -5.28 -6.43 -17.33
N GLY A 30 -4.98 -6.52 -16.04
CA GLY A 30 -3.64 -6.31 -15.51
C GLY A 30 -2.64 -7.33 -16.04
N GLU A 31 -1.49 -6.85 -16.51
CA GLU A 31 -0.40 -7.68 -16.99
C GLU A 31 0.89 -7.40 -16.23
N TYR A 32 1.61 -8.45 -15.83
CA TYR A 32 2.91 -8.34 -15.21
C TYR A 32 4.02 -8.43 -16.27
N ILE A 33 4.75 -7.34 -16.51
CA ILE A 33 5.74 -7.22 -17.57
C ILE A 33 7.00 -6.56 -17.03
N GLU A 34 8.17 -7.18 -17.25
CA GLU A 34 9.49 -6.64 -16.85
C GLU A 34 9.56 -6.18 -15.38
N GLY A 35 8.88 -6.90 -14.48
CA GLY A 35 8.88 -6.59 -13.05
C GLY A 35 7.84 -5.55 -12.62
N LEU A 36 6.93 -5.17 -13.50
CA LEU A 36 5.96 -4.09 -13.29
C LEU A 36 4.54 -4.56 -13.63
N TRP A 37 3.57 -4.28 -12.75
CA TRP A 37 2.16 -4.49 -13.05
C TRP A 37 1.63 -3.31 -13.86
N CYS A 38 1.12 -3.60 -15.05
CA CYS A 38 0.60 -2.62 -16.01
C CYS A 38 -0.89 -2.89 -16.27
N PHE A 39 -1.72 -1.86 -16.18
CA PHE A 39 -3.16 -1.93 -16.36
C PHE A 39 -3.60 -0.98 -17.48
N PRO A 40 -4.41 -1.43 -18.46
CA PRO A 40 -4.95 -0.55 -19.48
C PRO A 40 -6.02 0.39 -18.89
N LEU A 41 -6.14 1.58 -19.47
CA LEU A 41 -7.22 2.50 -19.13
C LEU A 41 -8.52 2.05 -19.80
N HIS A 42 -9.64 2.15 -19.08
CA HIS A 42 -10.95 1.76 -19.61
C HIS A 42 -11.34 2.51 -20.88
N THR A 43 -11.05 3.82 -20.94
CA THR A 43 -11.39 4.67 -22.10
C THR A 43 -10.41 4.54 -23.26
N ASP A 44 -9.19 4.06 -23.02
CA ASP A 44 -8.13 3.94 -24.03
C ASP A 44 -7.27 2.70 -23.75
N SER A 45 -7.57 1.61 -24.45
CA SER A 45 -6.88 0.33 -24.31
C SER A 45 -5.42 0.35 -24.77
N LEU A 46 -4.95 1.43 -25.40
CA LEU A 46 -3.55 1.60 -25.79
C LEU A 46 -2.75 2.38 -24.74
N THR A 47 -3.41 3.03 -23.78
CA THR A 47 -2.74 3.73 -22.70
C THR A 47 -2.78 2.88 -21.44
N TYR A 48 -1.61 2.58 -20.88
CA TYR A 48 -1.45 1.81 -19.66
C TYR A 48 -1.00 2.70 -18.51
N VAL A 49 -1.33 2.31 -17.28
CA VAL A 49 -0.79 2.83 -16.03
C VAL A 49 -0.11 1.69 -15.28
N TYR A 50 0.81 2.00 -14.36
CA TYR A 50 1.53 0.96 -13.61
C TYR A 50 1.43 1.10 -12.11
N LEU A 51 1.61 -0.01 -11.39
CA LEU A 51 1.83 0.03 -9.95
C LEU A 51 3.32 0.19 -9.64
N PRO A 52 3.69 1.13 -8.76
CA PRO A 52 5.07 1.24 -8.30
C PRO A 52 5.59 -0.06 -7.70
N ASN A 53 6.81 -0.45 -8.07
CA ASN A 53 7.36 -1.76 -7.72
C ASN A 53 8.47 -1.73 -6.66
N SER A 54 8.89 -0.55 -6.21
CA SER A 54 9.92 -0.43 -5.19
C SER A 54 9.58 0.61 -4.12
N ALA A 55 9.98 0.29 -2.90
CA ALA A 55 9.92 1.19 -1.75
C ALA A 55 11.32 1.35 -1.18
N ARG A 56 11.75 2.59 -0.92
CA ARG A 56 13.06 2.89 -0.33
C ARG A 56 12.99 4.04 0.66
N PHE A 57 13.98 4.14 1.55
CA PHE A 57 14.12 5.34 2.37
C PHE A 57 14.40 6.56 1.51
N ALA A 58 13.84 7.69 1.93
CA ALA A 58 14.21 8.97 1.39
C ALA A 58 15.61 9.33 1.86
N PHE A 59 16.44 9.82 0.95
CA PHE A 59 17.79 10.25 1.29
C PHE A 59 17.85 11.77 1.44
N ASN A 60 18.77 12.25 2.29
CA ASN A 60 19.14 13.67 2.35
C ASN A 60 20.16 14.00 1.24
N GLU A 61 20.58 15.27 1.15
CA GLU A 61 21.57 15.72 0.17
C GLU A 61 22.93 15.02 0.33
N GLU A 62 23.23 14.55 1.54
CA GLU A 62 24.44 13.79 1.89
C GLU A 62 24.30 12.27 1.66
N LYS A 63 23.21 11.82 1.02
CA LYS A 63 22.89 10.40 0.76
C LYS A 63 22.69 9.52 2.00
N GLY A 64 22.47 10.12 3.17
CA GLY A 64 22.00 9.44 4.38
C GLY A 64 20.48 9.29 4.39
N PRO A 65 19.92 8.20 4.92
CA PRO A 65 18.47 8.02 5.03
C PRO A 65 17.87 9.06 5.97
N ARG A 66 16.72 9.62 5.60
CA ARG A 66 15.93 10.54 6.43
C ARG A 66 15.20 9.73 7.49
N PHE A 67 15.90 9.53 8.59
CA PHE A 67 15.53 8.67 9.70
C PHE A 67 15.89 9.39 11.01
N SER A 68 15.00 9.31 12.00
CA SER A 68 15.21 9.85 13.34
C SER A 68 14.61 8.90 14.35
N TYR A 69 15.35 8.64 15.43
CA TYR A 69 14.89 7.85 16.55
C TYR A 69 15.21 8.59 17.84
N LEU A 70 14.17 9.07 18.51
CA LEU A 70 14.24 9.81 19.75
C LEU A 70 13.77 8.94 20.91
N ARG A 71 14.54 8.88 21.99
CA ARG A 71 14.11 8.25 23.24
C ARG A 71 13.94 9.30 24.32
N TYR A 72 12.85 9.23 25.07
CA TYR A 72 12.57 10.12 26.18
C TYR A 72 12.29 9.34 27.46
N SER A 73 12.57 9.96 28.60
CA SER A 73 12.29 9.43 29.93
C SER A 73 11.68 10.54 30.78
N ILE A 74 10.51 10.30 31.34
CA ILE A 74 9.81 11.21 32.24
C ILE A 74 9.92 10.62 33.64
N LEU A 75 10.49 11.41 34.56
CA LEU A 75 10.53 11.05 35.98
C LEU A 75 9.15 11.36 36.56
N LYS A 76 8.40 10.32 36.95
CA LYS A 76 7.18 10.50 37.73
C LYS A 76 7.53 10.49 39.22
N PRO A 77 7.21 11.54 40.00
CA PRO A 77 7.29 11.46 41.44
C PRO A 77 6.25 10.45 41.93
N LYS A 78 6.68 9.48 42.74
CA LYS A 78 5.77 8.47 43.32
C LYS A 78 4.97 9.15 44.43
N GLU A 79 3.64 9.23 44.29
CA GLU A 79 2.76 9.57 45.40
C GLU A 79 2.76 8.40 46.39
N GLY A 80 3.50 8.53 47.49
CA GLY A 80 3.56 7.51 48.54
C GLY A 80 4.86 7.53 49.31
N ASN A 81 4.79 8.13 50.50
CA ASN A 81 5.84 8.26 51.50
C ASN A 81 6.52 6.91 51.83
N THR A 82 7.77 6.70 51.41
CA THR A 82 8.76 5.86 52.12
C THR A 82 10.14 6.03 51.48
N THR A 83 11.11 6.24 52.36
CA THR A 83 12.55 6.33 52.10
C THR A 83 13.07 5.10 51.36
N ASN A 84 13.87 5.33 50.31
CA ASN A 84 14.42 4.38 49.34
C ASN A 84 13.45 3.97 48.21
N SER A 85 13.08 4.91 47.34
CA SER A 85 12.37 4.58 46.10
C SER A 85 13.23 4.89 44.88
N ILE A 86 13.64 3.82 44.18
CA ILE A 86 14.11 3.87 42.80
C ILE A 86 12.98 4.51 41.99
N SER A 87 13.21 5.66 41.38
CA SER A 87 12.21 6.34 40.55
C SER A 87 11.87 5.46 39.35
N GLU A 88 10.61 5.05 39.21
CA GLU A 88 10.13 4.45 37.96
C GLU A 88 10.11 5.55 36.89
N ALA A 89 11.08 5.50 35.99
CA ALA A 89 11.11 6.37 34.81
C ALA A 89 10.11 5.83 33.79
N ASP A 90 9.01 6.54 33.58
CA ASP A 90 8.08 6.26 32.50
C ASP A 90 8.67 6.85 31.22
N GLY A 91 9.03 6.01 30.26
CA GLY A 91 9.80 6.42 29.07
C GLY A 91 9.17 5.91 27.79
N GLY A 92 9.69 6.35 26.65
CA GLY A 92 9.19 5.94 25.35
C GLY A 92 10.16 6.23 24.23
N GLY A 93 9.78 5.86 23.02
CA GLY A 93 10.50 6.17 21.79
C GLY A 93 9.60 6.80 20.76
N ILE A 94 10.14 7.71 19.95
CA ILE A 94 9.51 8.20 18.74
C ILE A 94 10.44 7.83 17.59
N LEU A 95 9.95 7.01 16.68
CA LEU A 95 10.63 6.66 15.44
C LEU A 95 9.98 7.43 14.30
N HIS A 96 10.77 8.21 13.57
CA HIS A 96 10.33 8.96 12.40
C HIS A 96 11.19 8.61 11.20
N MET A 97 10.58 8.32 10.06
CA MET A 97 11.30 7.99 8.84
C MET A 97 10.53 8.47 7.61
N LEU A 98 11.25 8.82 6.55
CA LEU A 98 10.65 9.11 5.26
C LEU A 98 10.93 7.96 4.30
N VAL A 99 9.87 7.45 3.67
CA VAL A 99 9.92 6.39 2.66
C VAL A 99 9.38 6.94 1.35
N LEU A 100 9.91 6.50 0.21
CA LEU A 100 9.34 6.77 -1.11
C LEU A 100 8.94 5.46 -1.78
N TYR A 101 7.82 5.54 -2.47
CA TYR A 101 7.50 4.62 -3.56
C TYR A 101 8.00 5.21 -4.85
N GLU A 102 8.75 4.41 -5.58
CA GLU A 102 9.23 4.80 -6.89
C GLU A 102 9.37 3.61 -7.82
N THR A 103 9.38 3.92 -9.10
CA THR A 103 9.73 3.01 -10.16
C THR A 103 10.86 3.65 -10.95
N THR A 104 11.93 2.90 -11.19
CA THR A 104 13.05 3.48 -11.94
C THR A 104 12.62 3.78 -13.38
N PRO A 105 13.04 4.91 -13.98
CA PRO A 105 12.68 5.24 -15.36
C PRO A 105 13.10 4.16 -16.36
N GLU A 106 14.20 3.45 -16.09
CA GLU A 106 14.67 2.34 -16.90
C GLU A 106 13.67 1.17 -16.90
N THR A 107 13.11 0.81 -15.74
CA THR A 107 12.07 -0.23 -15.65
C THR A 107 10.82 0.16 -16.43
N VAL A 108 10.38 1.42 -16.33
CA VAL A 108 9.22 1.93 -17.07
C VAL A 108 9.44 1.82 -18.58
N LEU A 109 10.63 2.20 -19.07
CA LEU A 109 10.96 2.11 -20.49
C LEU A 109 11.03 0.68 -21.00
N LYS A 110 11.62 -0.24 -20.21
CA LYS A 110 11.66 -1.67 -20.55
C LYS A 110 10.25 -2.28 -20.60
N ALA A 111 9.41 -1.97 -19.61
CA ALA A 111 8.03 -2.44 -19.57
C ALA A 111 7.21 -1.90 -20.75
N GLU A 112 7.37 -0.62 -21.11
CA GLU A 112 6.71 -0.01 -22.27
C GLU A 112 7.13 -0.68 -23.59
N ASP A 113 8.42 -0.92 -23.78
CA ASP A 113 8.95 -1.58 -25.00
C ASP A 113 8.46 -3.05 -25.09
N ALA A 114 8.46 -3.77 -23.97
CA ALA A 114 7.94 -5.13 -23.90
C ALA A 114 6.43 -5.20 -24.18
N LEU A 115 5.65 -4.27 -23.63
CA LEU A 115 4.22 -4.11 -23.95
C LEU A 115 4.00 -3.86 -25.45
N ARG A 116 4.76 -2.93 -26.04
CA ARG A 116 4.67 -2.63 -27.49
C ARG A 116 4.96 -3.88 -28.33
N LYS A 117 6.03 -4.61 -28.01
CA LYS A 117 6.41 -5.85 -28.72
C LYS A 117 5.31 -6.90 -28.64
N LYS A 118 4.70 -7.08 -27.46
CA LYS A 118 3.59 -8.02 -27.26
C LYS A 118 2.38 -7.70 -28.15
N TYR A 119 2.05 -6.42 -28.32
CA TYR A 119 0.94 -5.95 -29.15
C TYR A 119 1.36 -5.54 -30.57
N GLY A 120 2.30 -6.27 -31.17
CA GLY A 120 2.64 -6.10 -32.59
C GLY A 120 3.41 -4.82 -32.93
N ASN A 121 4.23 -4.32 -32.00
CA ASN A 121 5.00 -3.08 -32.10
C ASN A 121 4.13 -1.84 -32.36
N ASN A 122 2.95 -1.77 -31.72
CA ASN A 122 2.05 -0.63 -31.89
C ASN A 122 2.67 0.66 -31.29
N PRO A 123 2.99 1.68 -32.11
CA PRO A 123 3.66 2.89 -31.64
C PRO A 123 2.76 3.79 -30.78
N LYS A 124 1.43 3.58 -30.82
CA LYS A 124 0.48 4.34 -30.01
C LYS A 124 0.39 3.82 -28.56
N LEU A 125 0.87 2.60 -28.30
CA LEU A 125 0.87 2.06 -26.95
C LEU A 125 1.88 2.84 -26.10
N LYS A 126 1.42 3.33 -24.95
CA LYS A 126 2.25 4.12 -24.05
C LYS A 126 1.93 3.82 -22.58
N LEU A 127 2.94 3.94 -21.74
CA LEU A 127 2.82 3.80 -20.31
C LEU A 127 2.76 5.22 -19.70
N ARG A 128 1.57 5.66 -19.30
CA ARG A 128 1.29 7.05 -18.92
C ARG A 128 1.98 7.47 -17.63
N GLY A 129 2.08 6.56 -16.65
CA GLY A 129 2.59 6.88 -15.32
C GLY A 129 2.06 5.94 -14.23
N PRO A 130 2.45 6.22 -12.98
CA PRO A 130 2.03 5.43 -11.82
C PRO A 130 0.54 5.61 -11.54
N MET A 131 -0.05 4.55 -11.00
CA MET A 131 -1.37 4.57 -10.42
C MET A 131 -1.30 5.18 -9.01
N ALA A 132 -2.29 5.99 -8.66
CA ALA A 132 -2.46 6.46 -7.29
C ALA A 132 -3.11 5.37 -6.45
N PHE A 133 -2.67 5.24 -5.21
CA PHE A 133 -3.34 4.37 -4.24
C PHE A 133 -4.56 5.08 -3.66
N GLU A 134 -5.59 4.37 -3.22
CA GLU A 134 -6.73 4.97 -2.52
C GLU A 134 -6.50 5.03 -1.02
N LYS A 135 -5.92 3.96 -0.48
CA LYS A 135 -5.67 3.77 0.94
C LYS A 135 -4.31 3.10 1.11
N GLY A 136 -3.63 3.46 2.17
CA GLY A 136 -2.38 2.82 2.53
C GLY A 136 -2.25 2.76 4.04
N THR A 137 -1.98 1.58 4.56
CA THR A 137 -1.51 1.41 5.94
C THR A 137 -0.09 0.90 5.94
N TYR A 138 0.65 1.24 6.99
CA TYR A 138 2.00 0.73 7.19
C TYR A 138 2.12 0.12 8.57
N ALA A 139 3.01 -0.85 8.72
CA ALA A 139 3.25 -1.59 9.93
C ALA A 139 4.75 -1.76 10.15
N LEU A 140 5.24 -1.42 11.34
CA LEU A 140 6.59 -1.77 11.75
C LEU A 140 6.56 -3.14 12.45
N ILE A 141 7.37 -4.07 11.96
CA ILE A 141 7.42 -5.46 12.41
C ILE A 141 8.84 -5.79 12.88
N SER A 142 8.95 -6.47 14.01
CA SER A 142 10.22 -7.04 14.47
C SER A 142 10.01 -8.45 15.04
N SER A 143 10.94 -9.35 14.72
CA SER A 143 10.89 -10.76 15.13
C SER A 143 11.53 -11.03 16.50
N ILE A 144 12.19 -10.03 17.11
CA ILE A 144 12.94 -10.16 18.37
C ILE A 144 12.10 -9.79 19.61
N ILE A 145 10.89 -9.26 19.44
CA ILE A 145 10.08 -8.78 20.58
C ILE A 145 9.34 -9.95 21.25
N THR A 146 10.05 -10.76 22.01
CA THR A 146 9.48 -11.63 23.04
C THR A 146 10.46 -11.78 24.20
N GLU A 147 10.04 -11.41 25.41
CA GLU A 147 10.70 -11.87 26.62
C GLU A 147 10.41 -13.37 26.77
N GLY A 148 11.46 -14.20 26.77
CA GLY A 148 11.33 -15.65 26.97
C GLY A 148 11.24 -16.43 25.67
N GLY A 149 12.40 -16.81 25.12
CA GLY A 149 12.52 -17.51 23.85
C GLY A 149 11.92 -18.91 23.87
N GLN A 150 10.99 -19.16 22.94
CA GLN A 150 10.76 -20.45 22.25
C GLN A 150 9.84 -20.31 21.01
N LYS A 151 9.27 -19.13 20.71
CA LYS A 151 8.41 -18.92 19.55
C LYS A 151 8.78 -17.60 18.85
N LYS A 152 9.06 -17.64 17.55
CA LYS A 152 9.22 -16.42 16.73
C LYS A 152 7.83 -15.77 16.60
N GLU A 153 7.53 -14.82 17.47
CA GLU A 153 6.29 -14.07 17.39
C GLU A 153 6.53 -12.74 16.66
N THR A 154 5.89 -12.58 15.52
CA THR A 154 5.88 -11.35 14.74
C THR A 154 5.03 -10.32 15.47
N LYS A 155 5.65 -9.30 16.08
CA LYS A 155 4.90 -8.27 16.83
C LYS A 155 4.71 -7.02 15.98
N LEU A 156 3.44 -6.63 15.82
CA LEU A 156 3.07 -5.32 15.27
C LEU A 156 3.46 -4.24 16.27
N ILE A 157 4.33 -3.32 15.85
CA ILE A 157 4.86 -2.28 16.73
C ILE A 157 3.98 -1.03 16.69
N ALA A 158 3.58 -0.58 15.50
CA ALA A 158 2.64 0.52 15.31
C ALA A 158 2.19 0.63 13.85
N THR A 159 1.05 1.31 13.62
CA THR A 159 0.43 1.52 12.31
C THR A 159 0.07 2.98 12.06
N GLY A 160 0.01 3.39 10.80
CA GLY A 160 -0.52 4.70 10.42
C GLY A 160 -1.02 4.74 8.98
N GLU A 161 -1.58 5.89 8.58
CA GLU A 161 -2.10 6.12 7.22
C GLU A 161 -1.02 6.73 6.31
N ALA A 162 -0.93 6.22 5.09
CA ALA A 162 0.03 6.67 4.09
C ALA A 162 -0.62 7.53 2.99
N PRO A 163 -0.14 8.76 2.73
CA PRO A 163 -0.44 9.48 1.50
C PRO A 163 -0.13 8.70 0.22
N VAL A 164 -0.91 9.02 -0.81
CA VAL A 164 -1.35 8.11 -1.89
C VAL A 164 -0.59 8.23 -3.22
N LEU A 165 0.51 8.99 -3.28
CA LEU A 165 1.19 9.35 -4.53
C LEU A 165 2.62 8.81 -4.63
N GLU A 166 2.96 8.23 -5.80
CA GLU A 166 4.34 7.86 -6.15
C GLU A 166 5.25 9.11 -6.17
N ASN A 167 6.53 8.92 -5.87
CA ASN A 167 7.58 9.96 -5.82
C ASN A 167 7.34 11.05 -4.75
N THR A 168 6.30 10.90 -3.93
CA THR A 168 6.11 11.71 -2.74
C THR A 168 6.71 10.99 -1.55
N SER A 169 7.46 11.72 -0.72
CA SER A 169 7.98 11.15 0.52
C SER A 169 6.87 10.99 1.54
N LEU A 170 6.68 9.76 1.98
CA LEU A 170 5.77 9.36 3.03
C LEU A 170 6.48 9.47 4.39
N ALA A 171 6.00 10.37 5.25
CA ALA A 171 6.47 10.49 6.62
C ALA A 171 5.77 9.45 7.50
N LEU A 172 6.53 8.48 8.00
CA LEU A 172 6.08 7.46 8.94
C LEU A 172 6.53 7.87 10.34
N SER A 173 5.59 7.91 11.29
CA SER A 173 5.87 8.23 12.69
C SER A 173 5.27 7.18 13.59
N PHE A 174 6.10 6.59 14.45
CA PHE A 174 5.70 5.52 15.37
C PHE A 174 5.99 5.96 16.81
N SER A 175 4.97 5.90 17.66
CA SER A 175 5.15 6.03 19.11
C SER A 175 5.37 4.65 19.71
N LEU A 176 6.45 4.50 20.46
CA LEU A 176 6.92 3.25 21.02
C LEU A 176 6.86 3.30 22.54
N ASN A 177 6.37 2.23 23.15
CA ASN A 177 6.43 2.07 24.60
C ASN A 177 7.90 1.84 25.06
N PRO A 178 8.22 1.96 26.36
CA PRO A 178 9.61 1.93 26.81
C PRO A 178 10.32 0.60 26.49
N VAL A 179 9.60 -0.52 26.54
CA VAL A 179 10.14 -1.86 26.21
C VAL A 179 10.46 -1.96 24.71
N GLN A 180 9.50 -1.62 23.84
CA GLN A 180 9.68 -1.61 22.39
C GLN A 180 10.81 -0.68 21.96
N SER A 181 10.87 0.51 22.56
CA SER A 181 11.91 1.51 22.34
C SER A 181 13.30 0.92 22.65
N LYS A 182 13.48 0.29 23.82
CA LYS A 182 14.75 -0.34 24.20
C LYS A 182 15.14 -1.47 23.23
N LEU A 183 14.21 -2.35 22.89
CA LEU A 183 14.48 -3.48 21.98
C LEU A 183 14.85 -3.01 20.57
N LEU A 184 14.13 -2.01 20.05
CA LEU A 184 14.41 -1.44 18.73
C LEU A 184 15.80 -0.80 18.68
N LEU A 185 16.20 -0.09 19.75
CA LEU A 185 17.55 0.49 19.84
C LEU A 185 18.64 -0.58 19.84
N GLU A 186 18.47 -1.68 20.56
CA GLU A 186 19.45 -2.78 20.55
C GLU A 186 19.51 -3.45 19.16
N SER A 187 18.37 -3.59 18.47
CA SER A 187 18.32 -4.08 17.08
C SER A 187 19.13 -3.20 16.12
N PHE A 188 19.06 -1.87 16.24
CA PHE A 188 19.85 -0.96 15.41
C PHE A 188 21.36 -1.00 15.66
N LYS A 189 21.81 -1.50 16.83
CA LYS A 189 23.24 -1.70 17.10
C LYS A 189 23.79 -3.00 16.50
N MET A 190 22.91 -3.91 16.08
CA MET A 190 23.32 -5.16 15.44
C MET A 190 23.79 -4.88 14.01
N LYS A 191 24.70 -5.73 13.50
CA LYS A 191 25.15 -5.67 12.10
C LYS A 191 24.00 -5.88 11.10
N THR A 192 22.96 -6.61 11.52
CA THR A 192 21.76 -6.88 10.73
C THR A 192 20.54 -6.61 11.60
N PRO A 193 19.95 -5.41 11.53
CA PRO A 193 18.75 -5.08 12.28
C PRO A 193 17.58 -5.99 11.88
N ASP A 194 16.85 -6.54 12.85
CA ASP A 194 15.64 -7.35 12.63
C ASP A 194 14.41 -6.45 12.72
N VAL A 195 14.27 -5.57 11.72
CA VAL A 195 13.19 -4.60 11.61
C VAL A 195 12.73 -4.58 10.16
N SER A 196 11.44 -4.81 9.95
CA SER A 196 10.80 -4.75 8.64
C SER A 196 9.67 -3.75 8.68
N ILE A 197 9.44 -3.07 7.57
CA ILE A 197 8.28 -2.20 7.37
C ILE A 197 7.43 -2.87 6.32
N VAL A 198 6.18 -3.16 6.67
CA VAL A 198 5.19 -3.71 5.75
C VAL A 198 4.24 -2.60 5.39
N PHE A 199 3.84 -2.57 4.13
CA PHE A 199 2.87 -1.65 3.62
C PHE A 199 1.73 -2.44 3.00
N ASP A 200 0.52 -2.03 3.34
CA ASP A 200 -0.72 -2.56 2.79
C ASP A 200 -1.40 -1.41 2.04
N LEU A 201 -1.32 -1.46 0.72
CA LEU A 201 -1.79 -0.42 -0.18
C LEU A 201 -2.96 -0.95 -1.00
N SER A 202 -4.04 -0.19 -1.03
CA SER A 202 -5.24 -0.49 -1.81
C SER A 202 -5.35 0.46 -2.99
N PHE A 203 -5.75 -0.05 -4.15
CA PHE A 203 -6.08 0.73 -5.34
C PHE A 203 -7.42 0.24 -5.89
N SER A 204 -8.07 1.07 -6.72
CA SER A 204 -9.34 0.73 -7.36
C SER A 204 -9.26 0.83 -8.87
N GLY A 205 -10.23 0.22 -9.52
CA GLY A 205 -10.38 0.20 -10.96
C GLY A 205 -11.62 -0.58 -11.34
N LEU A 206 -11.87 -0.65 -12.65
CA LEU A 206 -13.04 -1.28 -13.21
C LEU A 206 -12.76 -2.74 -13.51
N THR A 207 -13.77 -3.58 -13.27
CA THR A 207 -13.81 -4.95 -13.74
C THR A 207 -14.75 -5.02 -14.95
N GLU A 208 -14.58 -6.04 -15.79
CA GLU A 208 -15.53 -6.30 -16.87
C GLU A 208 -16.90 -6.69 -16.30
N SER A 209 -17.97 -6.23 -16.94
CA SER A 209 -19.32 -6.68 -16.62
C SER A 209 -19.49 -8.11 -17.16
N HIS A 210 -19.51 -9.08 -16.26
CA HIS A 210 -19.85 -10.46 -16.59
C HIS A 210 -21.34 -10.69 -16.37
N ASP A 211 -22.08 -11.02 -17.43
CA ASP A 211 -23.45 -11.51 -17.32
C ASP A 211 -23.40 -12.99 -16.94
N ALA A 212 -23.63 -13.28 -15.65
CA ALA A 212 -23.75 -14.65 -15.17
C ALA A 212 -25.22 -15.09 -15.21
N GLU A 213 -25.50 -16.18 -15.92
CA GLU A 213 -26.79 -16.85 -15.86
C GLU A 213 -26.76 -17.85 -14.70
N LEU A 214 -27.50 -17.56 -13.63
CA LEU A 214 -27.61 -18.43 -12.47
C LEU A 214 -28.64 -19.53 -12.76
N ASP A 215 -28.17 -20.71 -13.14
CA ASP A 215 -29.03 -21.89 -13.25
C ASP A 215 -29.10 -22.60 -11.89
N ILE A 216 -30.24 -22.50 -11.21
CA ILE A 216 -30.47 -23.14 -9.91
C ILE A 216 -31.07 -24.52 -10.15
N ASP A 217 -30.33 -25.57 -9.83
CA ASP A 217 -30.87 -26.93 -9.79
C ASP A 217 -31.77 -27.12 -8.54
N TRP A 218 -33.06 -26.90 -8.73
CA TRP A 218 -34.08 -27.06 -7.68
C TRP A 218 -34.28 -28.50 -7.21
N SER A 219 -33.66 -29.50 -7.85
CA SER A 219 -33.76 -30.91 -7.44
C SER A 219 -32.98 -31.20 -6.15
N GLU A 220 -31.90 -30.47 -5.88
CA GLU A 220 -31.12 -30.56 -4.64
C GLU A 220 -31.76 -29.80 -3.47
N ALA A 221 -32.31 -28.61 -3.73
CA ALA A 221 -33.00 -27.79 -2.73
C ALA A 221 -34.18 -28.53 -2.07
N LYS A 222 -34.81 -29.46 -2.80
CA LYS A 222 -35.96 -30.23 -2.31
C LYS A 222 -35.58 -31.37 -1.36
N LYS A 223 -34.32 -31.84 -1.38
CA LYS A 223 -33.82 -32.85 -0.42
C LYS A 223 -33.49 -32.24 0.95
N ALA A 224 -33.30 -30.92 1.03
CA ALA A 224 -33.00 -30.19 2.27
C ALA A 224 -34.27 -29.69 2.99
N GLY A 225 -35.33 -30.51 3.01
CA GLY A 225 -36.59 -30.19 3.69
C GLY A 225 -36.50 -30.33 5.21
N PHE A 226 -36.54 -29.18 5.89
CA PHE A 226 -37.09 -28.95 7.23
C PHE A 226 -36.38 -29.59 8.45
N ASN A 227 -35.46 -28.83 9.04
CA ASN A 227 -35.39 -28.68 10.49
C ASN A 227 -35.30 -27.19 10.83
N ALA A 228 -36.15 -26.72 11.74
CA ALA A 228 -36.37 -25.31 12.02
C ALA A 228 -35.10 -24.60 12.50
N GLY A 229 -34.64 -23.61 11.72
CA GLY A 229 -33.56 -22.72 12.09
C GLY A 229 -33.09 -21.98 10.85
N VAL A 230 -33.30 -20.66 10.80
CA VAL A 230 -32.89 -19.81 9.68
C VAL A 230 -31.38 -19.98 9.45
N SER A 231 -31.00 -20.72 8.42
CA SER A 231 -29.63 -20.79 7.92
C SER A 231 -29.50 -19.87 6.71
N VAL A 232 -28.90 -18.70 6.91
CA VAL A 232 -28.45 -17.83 5.81
C VAL A 232 -27.25 -18.52 5.17
N TYR A 233 -27.41 -19.02 3.94
CA TYR A 233 -26.30 -19.53 3.15
C TYR A 233 -25.62 -18.36 2.45
N PHE A 234 -24.39 -18.05 2.87
CA PHE A 234 -23.49 -17.23 2.08
C PHE A 234 -22.90 -18.12 0.99
N VAL A 235 -23.35 -17.94 -0.25
CA VAL A 235 -22.65 -18.49 -1.42
C VAL A 235 -21.53 -17.52 -1.73
N ASN A 236 -20.32 -17.81 -1.25
CA ASN A 236 -19.13 -17.23 -1.85
C ASN A 236 -18.94 -17.95 -3.19
N ALA A 237 -18.90 -17.18 -4.28
CA ALA A 237 -18.43 -17.67 -5.56
C ALA A 237 -16.92 -17.93 -5.42
N ASP A 238 -16.58 -19.15 -5.01
CA ASP A 238 -15.21 -19.65 -5.02
C ASP A 238 -14.93 -20.11 -6.46
N GLU A 239 -14.37 -19.20 -7.27
CA GLU A 239 -13.88 -19.57 -8.59
C GLU A 239 -12.62 -20.41 -8.43
N ASN A 240 -12.83 -21.72 -8.53
CA ASN A 240 -11.81 -22.76 -8.44
C ASN A 240 -10.97 -22.77 -9.73
N TRP A 241 -10.06 -21.81 -9.89
CA TRP A 241 -9.00 -21.91 -10.88
C TRP A 241 -7.91 -22.83 -10.32
N ALA A 242 -7.84 -24.03 -10.89
CA ALA A 242 -6.82 -25.01 -10.59
C ALA A 242 -5.42 -24.44 -10.91
N LEU A 243 -4.72 -23.95 -9.89
CA LEU A 243 -3.27 -23.79 -9.92
C LEU A 243 -2.64 -25.17 -10.07
N LYS A 244 -2.29 -25.51 -11.33
CA LYS A 244 -1.30 -26.54 -11.60
C LYS A 244 -0.04 -26.20 -10.81
N LYS A 245 0.34 -27.08 -9.87
CA LYS A 245 1.69 -27.12 -9.30
C LYS A 245 2.69 -27.12 -10.45
N CYS A 246 3.50 -26.07 -10.56
CA CYS A 246 4.79 -26.18 -11.21
C CYS A 246 5.68 -27.01 -10.28
N ALA A 247 6.14 -28.15 -10.80
CA ALA A 247 7.28 -28.89 -10.25
C ALA A 247 8.56 -28.10 -10.47
#